data_AF-A0A355WHK0-F1
#
_entry.id   AF-A0A355WHK0-F1
#
_cell.length_a   1.000
_cell.length_b   1.000
_cell.length_c   1.000
_cell.angle_alpha   90.00
_cell.angle_beta   90.00
_cell.angle_gamma   90.00
#
_symmetry.space_group_name_H-M   'P 1'
#
loop_
_entity.id
_entity.type
_entity.pdbx_description
1 polymer ?
#
loop_
_entity_poly.entity_id
_entity_poly.type
_entity_poly.pdbx_seq_one_letter_code
_entity_poly.pdbx_strand_id
1 'polypeptide(L)'
;YTATEGDFAVLVDGQQVARLKPQKRFYPVSNMPTTEAAIDIGFTRDVYVVIGDAQDAGGYAVRSYIKPFANWIWAGAIIMALGGLLSLTDRRYRVAAGAIRRQTPVPIVAE
;
A
#
# COMPACT_ATOMS: atom_id res chain seq x y z
N TYR A 1 -1.35 27.55 -7.13
CA TYR A 1 -2.41 26.58 -6.78
C TYR A 1 -3.09 27.10 -5.53
N THR A 2 -4.35 26.75 -5.31
CA THR A 2 -5.05 27.03 -4.03
C THR A 2 -5.16 25.72 -3.29
N ALA A 3 -4.87 25.68 -1.99
CA ALA A 3 -4.97 24.46 -1.20
C ALA A 3 -5.86 24.67 0.02
N THR A 4 -6.73 23.70 0.28
CA THR A 4 -7.47 23.56 1.52
C THR A 4 -6.82 22.46 2.34
N GLU A 5 -6.29 22.81 3.50
CA GLU A 5 -5.69 21.89 4.47
C GLU A 5 -6.64 21.70 5.65
N GLY A 6 -6.81 20.44 6.10
CA GLY A 6 -7.41 20.15 7.40
C GLY A 6 -6.33 19.80 8.43
N ASP A 7 -6.51 20.18 9.69
CA ASP A 7 -5.65 19.75 10.81
C ASP A 7 -6.44 18.75 11.67
N PHE A 8 -6.03 17.48 11.65
CA PHE A 8 -6.67 16.41 12.41
C PHE A 8 -5.72 15.81 13.43
N ALA A 9 -6.14 15.74 14.69
CA ALA A 9 -5.45 14.97 15.72
C ALA A 9 -5.99 13.53 15.75
N VAL A 10 -5.09 12.54 15.73
CA VAL A 10 -5.45 11.13 15.92
C VAL A 10 -5.15 10.77 17.37
N LEU A 11 -6.17 10.29 18.09
CA LEU A 11 -6.06 9.87 19.47
C LEU A 11 -6.33 8.37 19.61
N VAL A 12 -5.59 7.72 20.50
CA VAL A 12 -5.83 6.35 20.98
C VAL A 12 -5.91 6.42 22.49
N ASP A 13 -7.02 5.93 23.06
CA ASP A 13 -7.25 5.95 24.51
C ASP A 13 -7.06 7.34 25.15
N GLY A 14 -7.43 8.40 24.43
CA GLY A 14 -7.30 9.79 24.87
C GLY A 14 -5.89 10.39 24.73
N GLN A 15 -4.89 9.62 24.31
CA GLN A 15 -3.55 10.11 24.00
C GLN A 15 -3.39 10.41 22.52
N GLN A 16 -2.86 11.58 22.19
CA GLN A 16 -2.57 11.93 20.80
C GLN A 16 -1.39 11.11 20.29
N VAL A 17 -1.61 10.31 19.26
CA VAL A 17 -0.59 9.47 18.62
C VAL A 17 -0.04 10.09 17.35
N ALA A 18 -0.85 10.89 16.63
CA ALA A 18 -0.43 11.52 15.39
C ALA A 18 -1.21 12.82 15.12
N ARG A 19 -0.67 13.65 14.20
CA ARG A 19 -1.38 14.79 13.61
C ARG A 19 -1.33 14.67 12.10
N LEU A 20 -2.49 14.62 11.46
CA LEU A 20 -2.67 14.40 10.04
C LEU A 20 -3.18 15.66 9.34
N LYS A 21 -2.53 15.99 8.23
CA LYS A 21 -2.77 17.21 7.45
C LYS A 21 -3.16 16.89 6.01
N PRO A 22 -4.36 16.35 5.75
CA PRO A 22 -4.81 16.09 4.39
C PRO A 22 -5.02 17.40 3.67
N GLN A 23 -4.71 17.41 2.37
CA GLN A 23 -4.82 18.60 1.55
C GLN A 23 -5.68 18.34 0.33
N LYS A 24 -6.47 19.32 -0.06
CA LYS A 24 -7.11 19.39 -1.36
C LYS A 24 -6.53 20.54 -2.15
N ARG A 25 -5.94 20.24 -3.30
CA ARG A 25 -5.23 21.23 -4.12
C ARG A 25 -6.05 21.49 -5.39
N PHE A 26 -6.23 22.75 -5.72
CA PHE A 26 -6.85 23.20 -6.95
C PHE A 26 -5.82 23.89 -7.84
N TYR A 27 -5.69 23.39 -9.06
CA TYR A 27 -4.80 23.95 -10.09
C TYR A 27 -5.63 24.76 -11.09
N PRO A 28 -5.59 26.10 -11.06
CA PRO A 28 -6.48 26.94 -11.88
C PRO A 28 -6.24 26.77 -13.39
N VAL A 29 -4.97 26.56 -13.78
CA VAL A 29 -4.56 26.48 -15.20
C VAL A 29 -5.07 25.20 -15.87
N SER A 30 -5.16 24.10 -15.13
CA SER A 30 -5.65 22.81 -15.63
C SER A 30 -7.09 22.51 -15.22
N ASN A 31 -7.73 23.44 -14.47
CA ASN A 31 -9.06 23.26 -13.86
C ASN A 31 -9.23 21.89 -13.18
N MET A 32 -8.17 21.40 -12.54
CA MET A 32 -8.11 20.04 -12.01
C MET A 32 -7.96 20.07 -10.48
N PRO A 33 -8.97 19.60 -9.73
CA PRO A 33 -8.84 19.39 -8.29
C PRO A 33 -8.11 18.05 -8.02
N THR A 34 -7.08 18.09 -7.18
CA THR A 34 -6.40 16.89 -6.66
C THR A 34 -6.55 16.81 -5.15
N THR A 35 -6.54 15.59 -4.62
CA THR A 35 -6.67 15.34 -3.19
C THR A 35 -5.48 14.54 -2.70
N GLU A 36 -4.81 15.06 -1.69
CA GLU A 36 -3.68 14.43 -1.01
C GLU A 36 -4.15 13.91 0.34
N ALA A 37 -4.14 12.58 0.47
CA ALA A 37 -4.47 11.91 1.71
C ALA A 37 -3.33 12.06 2.71
N ALA A 38 -3.65 12.34 3.97
CA ALA A 38 -2.68 12.23 5.06
C ALA A 38 -2.72 10.81 5.62
N ILE A 39 -1.53 10.23 5.80
CA ILE A 39 -1.35 8.84 6.21
C ILE A 39 -0.47 8.82 7.45
N ASP A 40 -0.96 8.18 8.51
CA ASP A 40 -0.17 7.79 9.67
C ASP A 40 0.20 6.31 9.49
N ILE A 41 1.49 6.04 9.32
CA ILE A 41 2.00 4.70 9.03
C ILE A 41 2.38 4.03 10.35
N GLY A 42 1.78 2.87 10.63
CA GLY A 42 2.04 2.11 11.85
C GLY A 42 2.46 0.67 11.58
N PHE A 43 2.93 -0.01 12.62
CA PHE A 43 3.34 -1.42 12.51
C PHE A 43 2.14 -2.37 12.34
N THR A 44 1.06 -2.11 13.06
CA THR A 44 -0.17 -2.93 13.06
C THR A 44 -1.30 -2.34 12.23
N ARG A 45 -1.36 -1.01 12.14
CA ARG A 45 -2.41 -0.29 11.41
C ARG A 45 -1.87 0.95 10.74
N ASP A 46 -2.47 1.27 9.61
CA ASP A 46 -2.27 2.53 8.90
C ASP A 46 -3.57 3.34 8.95
N VAL A 47 -3.48 4.62 9.33
CA VAL A 47 -4.64 5.53 9.38
C VAL A 47 -4.57 6.47 8.20
N TYR A 48 -5.63 6.48 7.40
CA TYR A 48 -5.77 7.35 6.24
C TYR A 48 -6.85 8.37 6.51
N VAL A 49 -6.56 9.65 6.28
CA VAL A 49 -7.55 10.72 6.34
C VAL A 49 -7.52 11.49 5.04
N VAL A 50 -8.70 11.75 4.49
CA VAL A 50 -8.90 12.43 3.21
C VAL A 50 -9.95 13.50 3.37
N ILE A 51 -9.65 14.71 2.90
CA ILE A 51 -10.61 15.82 2.84
C ILE A 51 -11.24 15.89 1.44
N GLY A 52 -12.56 15.86 1.40
CA GLY A 52 -13.39 15.87 0.19
C GLY A 52 -13.75 17.28 -0.26
N ASP A 53 -14.78 17.38 -1.11
CA ASP A 53 -15.31 18.66 -1.58
C ASP A 53 -16.04 19.43 -0.48
N ALA A 54 -16.13 20.74 -0.67
CA ALA A 54 -17.00 21.59 0.13
C ALA A 54 -18.46 21.20 -0.13
N GLN A 55 -19.26 21.15 0.92
CA GLN A 55 -20.70 20.86 0.85
C GLN A 55 -21.51 22.16 0.79
N ASP A 56 -22.66 22.13 0.14
CA ASP A 56 -23.54 23.30 -0.09
C ASP A 56 -24.01 23.96 1.22
N ALA A 57 -24.14 23.20 2.30
CA ALA A 57 -24.56 23.69 3.62
C ALA A 57 -23.42 24.32 4.46
N GLY A 58 -22.22 24.43 3.89
CA GLY A 58 -21.02 24.86 4.61
C GLY A 58 -20.36 23.69 5.35
N GLY A 59 -19.14 23.34 4.94
CA GLY A 59 -18.36 22.25 5.53
C GLY A 59 -17.65 21.41 4.47
N TYR A 60 -16.86 20.43 4.90
CA TYR A 60 -16.12 19.52 4.03
C TYR A 60 -16.48 18.08 4.35
N ALA A 61 -16.65 17.24 3.34
CA ALA A 61 -16.81 15.81 3.55
C ALA A 61 -15.45 15.18 3.90
N VAL A 62 -15.27 14.65 5.10
CA VAL A 62 -14.02 13.99 5.52
C VAL A 62 -14.22 12.48 5.52
N ARG A 63 -13.25 11.74 4.99
CA ARG A 63 -13.24 10.27 5.03
C ARG A 63 -12.01 9.79 5.75
N SER A 64 -12.20 8.92 6.74
CA SER A 64 -11.12 8.23 7.43
C SER A 64 -11.21 6.72 7.19
N TYR A 65 -10.04 6.08 7.06
CA TYR A 65 -9.94 4.64 6.91
C TYR A 65 -8.84 4.11 7.81
N ILE A 66 -9.08 2.96 8.43
CA ILE A 66 -8.06 2.20 9.15
C ILE A 66 -7.78 0.96 8.32
N LYS A 67 -6.56 0.84 7.80
CA LYS A 67 -6.11 -0.31 7.02
C LYS A 67 -5.10 -1.11 7.86
N PRO A 68 -5.55 -2.17 8.55
CA PRO A 68 -4.63 -3.01 9.31
C PRO A 68 -3.72 -3.79 8.37
N PHE A 69 -2.46 -3.95 8.75
CA PHE A 69 -1.46 -4.77 8.07
C PHE A 69 -1.15 -4.42 6.59
N ALA A 70 -1.52 -3.23 6.09
CA ALA A 70 -1.23 -2.88 4.69
C ALA A 70 0.29 -2.86 4.39
N ASN A 71 1.09 -2.38 5.35
CA ASN A 71 2.56 -2.41 5.25
C ASN A 71 3.17 -3.82 5.13
N TRP A 72 2.46 -4.88 5.54
CA TRP A 72 2.98 -6.25 5.48
C TRP A 72 3.09 -6.79 4.05
N ILE A 73 2.41 -6.16 3.09
CA ILE A 73 2.59 -6.46 1.66
C ILE A 73 4.06 -6.21 1.25
N TRP A 74 4.62 -5.09 1.70
CA TRP A 74 6.03 -4.75 1.45
C TRP A 74 6.98 -5.66 2.21
N ALA A 75 6.64 -6.03 3.45
CA ALA A 75 7.42 -7.01 4.21
C ALA A 75 7.49 -8.37 3.48
N GLY A 76 6.37 -8.84 2.93
CA GLY A 76 6.33 -10.05 2.10
C GLY A 76 7.22 -9.95 0.86
N ALA A 77 7.19 -8.80 0.16
CA ALA A 77 8.06 -8.56 -0.98
C ALA A 77 9.55 -8.59 -0.61
N ILE A 78 9.93 -8.01 0.54
CA ILE A 78 11.30 -8.06 1.06
C ILE A 78 11.70 -9.50 1.38
N ILE A 79 10.83 -10.27 2.04
CA ILE A 79 11.10 -11.68 2.36
C ILE A 79 11.29 -12.49 1.06
N MET A 80 10.46 -12.29 0.05
CA MET A 80 10.62 -12.96 -1.25
C MET A 80 11.93 -12.58 -1.94
N ALA A 81 12.29 -11.28 -1.94
CA ALA A 81 13.54 -10.80 -2.52
C ALA A 81 14.76 -11.40 -1.80
N LEU A 82 14.73 -11.47 -0.46
CA LEU A 82 15.78 -12.11 0.34
C LEU A 82 15.85 -13.62 0.06
N GLY A 83 14.72 -14.30 -0.05
CA GLY A 83 14.67 -15.72 -0.42
C GLY A 83 15.28 -15.97 -1.81
N GLY A 84 14.98 -15.11 -2.78
CA GLY A 84 15.59 -15.15 -4.12
C GLY A 84 17.09 -14.89 -4.09
N LEU A 85 17.53 -13.88 -3.33
CA LEU A 85 18.95 -13.54 -3.18
C LEU A 85 19.74 -14.69 -2.54
N LEU A 86 19.21 -15.29 -1.45
CA LEU A 86 19.83 -16.45 -0.79
C LEU A 86 19.88 -17.68 -1.71
N SER A 87 18.84 -17.92 -2.51
CA SER A 87 18.82 -19.03 -3.47
C SER A 87 19.85 -18.87 -4.59
N LEU A 88 20.24 -17.63 -4.92
CA LEU A 88 21.22 -17.34 -5.97
C LEU A 88 22.66 -17.32 -5.45
N THR A 89 22.88 -16.88 -4.22
CA THR A 89 24.23 -16.74 -3.65
C THR A 89 24.80 -18.07 -3.16
N ASP A 90 23.98 -19.00 -2.67
CA ASP A 90 24.47 -20.30 -2.21
C ASP A 90 24.12 -21.43 -3.20
N ARG A 91 25.16 -22.02 -3.80
CA ARG A 91 25.04 -23.16 -4.72
C ARG A 91 24.32 -24.37 -4.07
N ARG A 92 24.33 -24.47 -2.73
CA ARG A 92 23.64 -25.53 -1.96
C ARG A 92 22.14 -25.30 -1.80
N TYR A 93 21.68 -24.05 -1.78
CA TYR A 93 20.26 -23.69 -1.65
C TYR A 93 19.57 -23.41 -3.00
N ARG A 94 20.23 -23.73 -4.12
CA ARG A 94 19.60 -23.76 -5.44
C ARG A 94 18.47 -24.80 -5.45
N VAL A 95 17.27 -24.39 -5.04
CA VAL A 95 16.06 -25.13 -5.33
C VAL A 95 15.86 -25.03 -6.83
N ALA A 96 16.18 -26.09 -7.55
CA ALA A 96 15.98 -26.16 -8.99
C ALA A 96 14.46 -26.17 -9.27
N ALA A 97 13.82 -25.01 -9.23
CA ALA A 97 12.44 -24.80 -9.71
C ALA A 97 12.29 -25.19 -11.19
N GLY A 98 13.41 -25.34 -11.90
CA GLY A 98 13.50 -25.78 -13.29
C GLY A 98 14.06 -27.19 -13.49
N ALA A 99 14.00 -28.10 -12.50
CA ALA A 99 14.12 -29.52 -12.82
C ALA A 99 12.84 -29.93 -13.57
N ILE A 100 12.77 -29.56 -14.85
CA ILE A 100 11.77 -30.05 -15.80
C ILE A 100 11.76 -31.56 -15.60
N ARG A 101 10.69 -32.06 -14.99
CA ARG A 101 10.42 -33.49 -14.90
C ARG A 101 10.29 -33.90 -16.36
N ARG A 102 11.34 -34.49 -16.94
CA ARG A 102 11.27 -35.11 -18.26
C ARG A 102 10.11 -36.09 -18.16
N GLN A 103 8.99 -35.75 -18.77
CA GLN A 103 7.91 -36.71 -18.97
C GLN A 103 8.50 -37.79 -19.86
N THR A 104 8.64 -38.99 -19.32
CA THR A 104 9.03 -40.15 -20.10
C THR A 104 7.96 -40.33 -21.19
N PRO A 105 8.30 -40.31 -22.49
CA PRO A 105 7.31 -40.54 -23.52
C PRO A 105 6.72 -41.94 -23.31
N VAL A 106 5.39 -42.04 -23.24
CA VAL A 106 4.69 -43.33 -23.18
C VAL A 106 4.87 -44.01 -24.54
N PRO A 107 5.40 -45.24 -24.62
CA PRO A 107 5.54 -45.93 -25.89
C PRO A 107 4.14 -46.27 -26.43
N ILE A 108 3.83 -45.72 -27.59
CA ILE A 108 2.65 -46.12 -28.37
C ILE A 108 2.94 -47.52 -28.95
N VAL A 109 2.17 -48.51 -28.51
CA VAL A 109 2.18 -49.85 -29.09
C VAL A 109 1.40 -49.78 -30.39
N ALA A 110 2.07 -50.02 -31.51
CA ALA A 110 1.41 -50.21 -32.80
C ALA A 110 0.92 -51.66 -32.88
N GLU A 111 -0.37 -51.82 -33.18
CA GLU A 111 -1.00 -53.08 -33.58
C GLU A 111 -0.74 -53.35 -35.06
#